data_AF-A0A2U3NI14-F1
#
_entry.id   AF-A0A2U3NI14-F1
#
_cell.length_a   1.000
_cell.length_b   1.000
_cell.length_c   1.000
_cell.angle_alpha   90.00
_cell.angle_beta   90.00
_cell.angle_gamma   90.00
#
_symmetry.space_group_name_H-M   'P 1'
#
loop_
_entity.id
_entity.type
_entity.pdbx_description
1 polymer ?
#
loop_
_entity_poly.entity_id
_entity_poly.type
_entity_poly.pdbx_seq_one_letter_code
_entity_poly.pdbx_strand_id
1 'polypeptide(L)'
;VSLQDEPAESSRYLLFANPDGFAYKQRALQDDAVKTFAEQPLLAIDVGGDSVSIVDPASKAVIGSVAIREVTATPGIYAPVDHSSESNRKLYKQPLLLLESPGVLDVRIGVLPMRVSTWTGHQFRYAWSRKARPLDLDHAYRLDRVERGPIYVVTDAEWRSLVETFGLGTLAVDEYASGALDSEEKFMKVLGIAFGALILVATTAFFVWFVWAIVTGHIHHHQH
;
A
#
# COMPACT_ATOMS: atom_id res chain seq x y z
N VAL A 1 40.41 -19.88 -28.15
CA VAL A 1 40.08 -18.79 -27.21
C VAL A 1 38.73 -19.14 -26.62
N SER A 2 38.72 -19.69 -25.41
CA SER A 2 37.50 -20.05 -24.70
C SER A 2 36.86 -18.76 -24.21
N LEU A 3 35.67 -18.43 -24.71
CA LEU A 3 34.84 -17.38 -24.13
C LEU A 3 34.44 -17.87 -22.73
N GLN A 4 35.13 -17.37 -21.72
CA GLN A 4 34.60 -17.36 -20.37
C GLN A 4 33.42 -16.40 -20.39
N ASP A 5 32.20 -16.97 -20.46
CA ASP A 5 30.99 -16.29 -20.04
C ASP A 5 31.18 -15.90 -18.57
N GLU A 6 31.62 -14.67 -18.33
CA GLU A 6 31.36 -13.98 -17.07
C GLU A 6 29.85 -14.09 -16.84
N PRO A 7 29.38 -14.70 -15.74
CA PRO A 7 27.95 -14.81 -15.48
C PRO A 7 27.41 -13.39 -15.42
N ALA A 8 26.52 -13.04 -16.35
CA ALA A 8 25.85 -11.76 -16.36
C ALA A 8 25.32 -11.48 -14.95
N GLU A 9 25.64 -10.30 -14.41
CA GLU A 9 25.32 -9.91 -13.04
C GLU A 9 23.81 -10.05 -12.82
N SER A 10 23.41 -11.09 -12.08
CA SER A 10 22.01 -11.40 -11.82
C SER A 10 21.61 -10.85 -10.47
N SER A 11 20.58 -10.03 -10.45
CA SER A 11 20.02 -9.47 -9.21
C SER A 11 18.96 -10.42 -8.66
N ARG A 12 19.16 -10.89 -7.43
CA ARG A 12 18.22 -11.76 -6.73
C ARG A 12 17.39 -10.97 -5.73
N TYR A 13 16.07 -11.13 -5.79
CA TYR A 13 15.10 -10.51 -4.90
C TYR A 13 14.31 -11.57 -4.16
N LEU A 14 14.27 -11.49 -2.83
CA LEU A 14 13.55 -12.46 -1.99
C LEU A 14 12.11 -12.00 -1.77
N LEU A 15 11.16 -12.88 -2.08
CA LEU A 15 9.73 -12.62 -1.96
C LEU A 15 9.17 -13.32 -0.73
N PHE A 16 8.64 -12.53 0.20
CA PHE A 16 8.01 -13.02 1.42
C PHE A 16 6.50 -13.05 1.27
N ALA A 17 5.82 -13.93 2.00
CA ALA A 17 4.36 -13.95 2.02
C ALA A 17 3.82 -12.58 2.46
N ASN A 18 2.81 -12.06 1.74
CA ASN A 18 2.09 -10.91 2.26
C ASN A 18 1.35 -11.32 3.55
N PRO A 19 1.51 -10.61 4.68
CA PRO A 19 0.76 -10.94 5.89
C PRO A 19 -0.74 -10.73 5.68
N ASP A 20 -1.56 -11.51 6.38
CA ASP A 20 -3.04 -11.46 6.32
C ASP A 20 -3.62 -10.08 6.68
N GLY A 21 -2.82 -9.24 7.33
CA GLY A 21 -3.12 -7.84 7.56
C GLY A 21 -1.94 -7.13 8.20
N PHE A 22 -2.00 -5.81 8.23
CA PHE A 22 -1.02 -4.98 8.91
C PHE A 22 -1.59 -4.46 10.22
N ALA A 23 -0.83 -4.55 11.30
CA ALA A 23 -1.25 -3.97 12.57
C ALA A 23 -1.43 -2.44 12.48
N TYR A 24 -2.45 -1.89 13.13
CA TYR A 24 -2.71 -0.45 13.22
C TYR A 24 -1.98 0.24 14.40
N LYS A 25 -0.93 -0.41 14.94
CA LYS A 25 -0.08 0.13 15.99
C LYS A 25 1.37 0.02 15.55
N GLN A 26 2.12 1.12 15.65
CA GLN A 26 3.50 1.19 15.15
C GLN A 26 4.40 0.06 15.65
N ARG A 27 4.35 -0.24 16.96
CA ARG A 27 5.18 -1.31 17.56
C ARG A 27 4.80 -2.69 17.01
N ALA A 28 3.51 -2.98 16.96
CA ALA A 28 3.03 -4.24 16.41
C ALA A 28 3.36 -4.36 14.92
N LEU A 29 3.31 -3.26 14.16
CA LEU A 29 3.72 -3.26 12.76
C LEU A 29 5.21 -3.59 12.58
N GLN A 30 6.06 -3.05 13.44
CA GLN A 30 7.50 -3.39 13.44
C GLN A 30 7.73 -4.85 13.80
N ASP A 31 7.01 -5.36 14.80
CA ASP A 31 7.08 -6.77 15.20
C ASP A 31 6.60 -7.69 14.05
N ASP A 32 5.52 -7.31 13.35
CA ASP A 32 5.00 -8.01 12.17
C ASP A 32 6.06 -8.03 11.04
N ALA A 33 6.68 -6.88 10.73
CA ALA A 33 7.72 -6.80 9.71
C ALA A 33 8.94 -7.67 10.05
N VAL A 34 9.40 -7.62 11.31
CA VAL A 34 10.50 -8.48 11.79
C VAL A 34 10.13 -9.95 11.66
N LYS A 35 8.90 -10.32 12.02
CA LYS A 35 8.41 -11.68 11.89
C LYS A 35 8.37 -12.13 10.44
N THR A 36 7.76 -11.34 9.54
CA THR A 36 7.66 -11.65 8.11
C THR A 36 9.04 -11.88 7.47
N PHE A 37 10.04 -11.05 7.80
CA PHE A 37 11.38 -11.21 7.23
C PHE A 37 12.28 -12.20 7.99
N ALA A 38 11.84 -12.69 9.16
CA ALA A 38 12.48 -13.82 9.83
C ALA A 38 11.96 -15.17 9.31
N GLU A 39 10.79 -15.19 8.67
CA GLU A 39 10.28 -16.36 7.97
C GLU A 39 11.10 -16.65 6.71
N GLN A 40 11.06 -17.90 6.23
CA GLN A 40 11.73 -18.24 4.98
C GLN A 40 11.01 -17.57 3.81
N PRO A 41 11.74 -16.95 2.86
CA PRO A 41 11.13 -16.41 1.67
C PRO A 41 10.43 -17.53 0.90
N LEU A 42 9.25 -17.24 0.35
CA LEU A 42 8.47 -18.23 -0.39
C LEU A 42 9.00 -18.44 -1.81
N LEU A 43 9.48 -17.35 -2.42
CA LEU A 43 10.01 -17.34 -3.77
C LEU A 43 11.21 -16.38 -3.83
N ALA A 44 12.01 -16.53 -4.87
CA ALA A 44 12.97 -15.54 -5.29
C ALA A 44 12.72 -15.20 -6.76
N ILE A 45 12.97 -13.94 -7.13
CA ILE A 45 13.07 -13.52 -8.53
C ILE A 45 14.53 -13.22 -8.81
N ASP A 46 15.08 -13.92 -9.80
CA ASP A 46 16.38 -13.62 -10.36
C ASP A 46 16.17 -12.83 -11.66
N VAL A 47 16.66 -11.60 -11.70
CA VAL A 47 16.67 -10.78 -12.90
C VAL A 47 18.10 -10.74 -13.45
N GLY A 48 18.31 -11.52 -14.51
CA GLY A 48 19.54 -11.52 -15.29
C GLY A 48 19.48 -10.55 -16.46
N GLY A 49 20.55 -10.53 -17.26
CA GLY A 49 20.67 -9.60 -18.40
C GLY A 49 19.62 -9.82 -19.50
N ASP A 50 19.12 -11.04 -19.69
CA ASP A 50 18.18 -11.40 -20.76
C ASP A 50 16.92 -12.12 -20.27
N SER A 51 16.85 -12.47 -18.99
CA SER A 51 15.84 -13.36 -18.44
C SER A 51 15.43 -12.99 -17.03
N VAL A 52 14.18 -13.31 -16.70
CA VAL A 52 13.60 -13.22 -15.37
C VAL A 52 13.20 -14.64 -14.97
N SER A 53 13.71 -15.12 -13.84
CA SER A 53 13.45 -16.46 -13.35
C SER A 53 12.81 -16.43 -11.98
N ILE A 54 11.79 -17.26 -11.78
CA ILE A 54 11.21 -17.56 -10.47
C ILE A 54 11.98 -18.75 -9.91
N VAL A 55 12.52 -18.61 -8.72
CA VAL A 55 13.37 -19.61 -8.07
C VAL A 55 12.76 -19.96 -6.72
N ASP A 56 12.71 -21.25 -6.40
CA ASP A 56 12.47 -21.70 -5.04
C ASP A 56 13.73 -21.43 -4.20
N PRO A 57 13.69 -20.54 -3.20
CA PRO A 57 14.86 -20.18 -2.41
C PRO A 57 15.38 -21.34 -1.55
N ALA A 58 14.53 -22.30 -1.16
CA ALA A 58 14.93 -23.43 -0.33
C ALA A 58 15.71 -24.49 -1.13
N SER A 59 15.19 -24.88 -2.29
CA SER A 59 15.82 -25.90 -3.15
C SER A 59 16.79 -25.32 -4.19
N LYS A 60 16.74 -24.00 -4.42
CA LYS A 60 17.40 -23.30 -5.53
C LYS A 60 16.94 -23.76 -6.92
N ALA A 61 15.81 -24.44 -7.01
CA ALA A 61 15.25 -24.89 -8.27
C ALA A 61 14.58 -23.72 -9.02
N VAL A 62 14.81 -23.63 -10.33
CA VAL A 62 14.09 -22.70 -11.20
C VAL A 62 12.68 -23.27 -11.45
N ILE A 63 11.67 -22.56 -10.96
CA ILE A 63 10.25 -22.90 -11.14
C ILE A 63 9.78 -22.49 -12.54
N GLY A 64 10.23 -21.31 -12.99
CA GLY A 64 9.92 -20.77 -14.30
C GLY A 64 10.96 -19.75 -14.72
N SER A 65 11.19 -19.61 -16.02
CA SER A 65 12.10 -18.61 -16.57
C SER A 65 11.52 -18.10 -17.88
N VAL A 66 11.66 -16.80 -18.10
CA VAL A 66 11.13 -16.11 -19.26
C VAL A 66 12.10 -15.03 -19.69
N ALA A 67 12.16 -14.72 -20.98
CA ALA A 67 12.98 -13.62 -21.47
C ALA A 67 12.47 -12.29 -20.89
N ILE A 68 13.37 -11.40 -20.47
CA ILE A 68 12.99 -10.12 -19.85
C ILE A 68 12.10 -9.27 -20.76
N ARG A 69 12.28 -9.37 -22.08
CA ARG A 69 11.46 -8.70 -23.11
C ARG A 69 10.02 -9.21 -23.20
N GLU A 70 9.74 -10.39 -22.68
CA GLU A 70 8.41 -11.00 -22.61
C GLU A 70 7.72 -10.72 -21.27
N VAL A 71 8.45 -10.16 -20.30
CA VAL A 71 7.90 -9.72 -19.01
C VAL A 71 7.33 -8.32 -19.17
N THR A 72 6.06 -8.18 -18.82
CA THR A 72 5.40 -6.88 -18.68
C THR A 72 5.43 -6.47 -17.22
N ALA A 73 6.13 -5.38 -16.92
CA ALA A 73 6.16 -4.77 -15.59
C ALA A 73 5.24 -3.54 -15.57
N THR A 74 4.24 -3.55 -14.69
CA THR A 74 3.23 -2.48 -14.65
C THR A 74 3.05 -1.91 -13.24
N PRO A 75 2.96 -0.57 -13.10
CA PRO A 75 2.53 0.07 -11.86
C PRO A 75 1.09 -0.30 -11.48
N GLY A 76 0.90 -0.78 -10.24
CA GLY A 76 -0.42 -1.03 -9.66
C GLY A 76 -0.62 -0.28 -8.33
N ILE A 77 -1.88 -0.03 -7.96
CA ILE A 77 -2.23 0.46 -6.62
C ILE A 77 -3.25 -0.48 -6.00
N TYR A 78 -2.95 -0.94 -4.79
CA TYR A 78 -3.89 -1.64 -3.93
C TYR A 78 -4.44 -0.69 -2.87
N ALA A 79 -5.75 -0.69 -2.68
CA ALA A 79 -6.41 0.14 -1.69
C ALA A 79 -7.57 -0.64 -1.04
N PRO A 80 -7.34 -1.33 0.08
CA PRO A 80 -8.39 -2.10 0.73
C PRO A 80 -9.51 -1.17 1.22
N VAL A 81 -10.74 -1.62 0.99
CA VAL A 81 -11.96 -0.96 1.45
C VAL A 81 -12.42 -1.64 2.73
N ASP A 82 -12.70 -0.85 3.76
CA ASP A 82 -13.33 -1.37 4.96
C ASP A 82 -14.83 -1.63 4.69
N HIS A 83 -15.20 -2.92 4.63
CA HIS A 83 -16.59 -3.34 4.45
C HIS A 83 -17.36 -3.48 5.77
N SER A 84 -16.71 -3.27 6.92
CA SER A 84 -17.31 -3.45 8.24
C SER A 84 -18.10 -2.23 8.72
N SER A 85 -18.05 -1.11 8.00
CA SER A 85 -18.82 0.10 8.28
C SER A 85 -19.69 0.50 7.08
N GLU A 86 -20.77 1.25 7.30
CA GLU A 86 -21.55 1.90 6.22
C GLU A 86 -20.71 2.89 5.36
N SER A 87 -19.43 3.09 5.72
CA SER A 87 -18.50 3.91 4.96
C SER A 87 -17.58 3.05 4.09
N ASN A 88 -17.57 3.31 2.78
CA ASN A 88 -16.57 2.78 1.84
C ASN A 88 -15.22 3.51 2.00
N ARG A 89 -14.69 3.58 3.22
CA ARG A 89 -13.43 4.28 3.48
C ARG A 89 -12.27 3.40 3.04
N LYS A 90 -11.46 3.92 2.10
CA LYS A 90 -10.16 3.33 1.77
C LYS A 90 -9.25 3.44 2.99
N LEU A 91 -8.69 2.32 3.43
CA LEU A 91 -7.88 2.25 4.65
C LEU A 91 -6.47 2.82 4.42
N TYR A 92 -5.88 2.53 3.27
CA TYR A 92 -4.59 3.03 2.81
C TYR A 92 -4.44 2.83 1.30
N LYS A 93 -3.35 3.34 0.72
CA LYS A 93 -2.94 3.03 -0.66
C LYS A 93 -1.53 2.45 -0.65
N GLN A 94 -1.39 1.25 -1.17
CA GLN A 94 -0.11 0.55 -1.28
C GLN A 94 0.34 0.52 -2.74
N PRO A 95 1.59 0.90 -3.05
CA PRO A 95 2.13 0.72 -4.38
C PRO A 95 2.41 -0.76 -4.64
N LEU A 96 2.04 -1.23 -5.82
CA LEU A 96 2.33 -2.58 -6.29
C LEU A 96 3.15 -2.54 -7.57
N LEU A 97 4.07 -3.49 -7.68
CA LEU A 97 4.70 -3.87 -8.94
C LEU A 97 4.02 -5.16 -9.44
N LEU A 98 3.42 -5.08 -10.62
CA LEU A 98 2.78 -6.22 -11.30
C LEU A 98 3.76 -6.74 -12.35
N LEU A 99 4.17 -8.00 -12.23
CA LEU A 99 5.02 -8.67 -13.20
C LEU A 99 4.22 -9.79 -13.85
N GLU A 100 3.98 -9.65 -15.15
CA GLU A 100 3.13 -10.56 -15.91
C GLU A 100 3.88 -11.08 -17.15
N SER A 101 3.78 -12.38 -17.39
CA SER A 101 4.14 -13.04 -18.65
C SER A 101 3.16 -14.20 -18.90
N PRO A 102 2.57 -14.30 -20.10
CA PRO A 102 1.61 -15.36 -20.42
C PRO A 102 2.11 -16.77 -20.07
N GLY A 103 1.42 -17.44 -19.15
CA GLY A 103 1.68 -18.84 -18.79
C GLY A 103 2.92 -19.11 -17.94
N VAL A 104 3.70 -18.08 -17.57
CA VAL A 104 4.96 -18.25 -16.82
C VAL A 104 5.01 -17.40 -15.55
N LEU A 105 4.60 -16.14 -15.62
CA LEU A 105 4.79 -15.17 -14.53
C LEU A 105 3.48 -14.41 -14.27
N ASP A 106 3.01 -14.46 -13.02
CA ASP A 106 1.95 -13.57 -12.51
C ASP A 106 2.27 -13.29 -11.05
N VAL A 107 3.03 -12.22 -10.83
CA VAL A 107 3.56 -11.87 -9.50
C VAL A 107 3.17 -10.45 -9.15
N ARG A 108 2.57 -10.29 -7.97
CA ARG A 108 2.11 -9.02 -7.44
C ARG A 108 2.89 -8.71 -6.19
N ILE A 109 3.80 -7.76 -6.32
CA ILE A 109 4.81 -7.45 -5.32
C ILE A 109 4.46 -6.12 -4.67
N GLY A 110 4.13 -6.17 -3.39
CA GLY A 110 3.96 -5.00 -2.55
C GLY A 110 5.22 -4.68 -1.76
N VAL A 111 5.14 -3.58 -1.03
CA VAL A 111 6.12 -3.17 -0.03
C VAL A 111 5.44 -3.10 1.33
N LEU A 112 6.14 -3.47 2.40
CA LEU A 112 5.58 -3.35 3.75
C LEU A 112 5.37 -1.87 4.12
N PRO A 113 4.35 -1.57 4.94
CA PRO A 113 4.17 -0.21 5.42
C PRO A 113 5.32 0.17 6.37
N MET A 114 5.80 1.39 6.23
CA MET A 114 6.90 1.93 7.03
C MET A 114 6.39 2.41 8.40
N ARG A 115 5.18 2.99 8.43
CA ARG A 115 4.54 3.48 9.66
C ARG A 115 3.02 3.47 9.58
N VAL A 116 2.39 3.65 10.73
CA VAL A 116 0.93 3.85 10.86
C VAL A 116 0.65 5.24 11.41
N SER A 117 -0.32 5.93 10.81
CA SER A 117 -0.94 7.14 11.37
C SER A 117 -2.41 6.89 11.65
N THR A 118 -2.93 7.48 12.74
CA THR A 118 -4.35 7.44 13.09
C THR A 118 -5.24 8.07 12.02
N TRP A 119 -4.70 9.00 11.23
CA TRP A 119 -5.49 9.78 10.26
C TRP A 119 -5.52 9.15 8.87
N THR A 120 -4.38 8.62 8.41
CA THR A 120 -4.19 8.12 7.04
C THR A 120 -3.98 6.60 6.97
N GLY A 121 -3.99 5.90 8.10
CA GLY A 121 -3.74 4.46 8.17
C GLY A 121 -2.28 4.10 7.93
N HIS A 122 -2.04 2.99 7.24
CA HIS A 122 -0.72 2.53 6.85
C HIS A 122 -0.09 3.46 5.81
N GLN A 123 1.14 3.89 6.06
CA GLN A 123 1.91 4.74 5.17
C GLN A 123 3.11 3.98 4.61
N PHE A 124 3.33 4.15 3.31
CA PHE A 124 4.42 3.52 2.57
C PHE A 124 5.41 4.59 2.16
N ARG A 125 6.69 4.23 2.07
CA ARG A 125 7.73 5.17 1.69
C ARG A 125 7.57 5.66 0.25
N TYR A 126 7.22 4.74 -0.63
CA TYR A 126 7.08 5.02 -2.04
C TYR A 126 5.62 5.09 -2.46
N ALA A 127 5.36 5.87 -3.51
CA ALA A 127 4.10 5.87 -4.23
C ALA A 127 4.36 6.01 -5.73
N TRP A 128 3.39 5.61 -6.54
CA TRP A 128 3.45 5.89 -7.97
C TRP A 128 3.13 7.35 -8.26
N SER A 129 3.96 7.97 -9.09
CA SER A 129 3.73 9.32 -9.60
C SER A 129 2.41 9.37 -10.36
N ARG A 130 1.79 10.55 -10.39
CA ARG A 130 0.56 10.78 -11.19
C ARG A 130 0.72 10.46 -12.68
N LYS A 131 1.96 10.45 -13.19
CA LYS A 131 2.27 10.13 -14.59
C LYS A 131 2.20 8.63 -14.88
N ALA A 132 2.36 7.78 -13.86
CA ALA A 132 2.48 6.33 -14.00
C ALA A 132 1.18 5.64 -14.46
N ARG A 133 0.06 6.37 -14.55
CA ARG A 133 -1.30 5.85 -14.80
C ARG A 133 -1.51 4.44 -14.20
N PRO A 134 -1.36 4.30 -12.87
CA PRO A 134 -1.34 2.98 -12.24
C PRO A 134 -2.68 2.27 -12.44
N LEU A 135 -2.64 0.94 -12.54
CA LEU A 135 -3.86 0.15 -12.50
C LEU A 135 -4.44 0.24 -11.09
N ASP A 136 -5.62 0.84 -10.97
CA ASP A 136 -6.41 0.82 -9.75
C ASP A 136 -7.08 -0.55 -9.63
N LEU A 137 -6.47 -1.43 -8.85
CA LEU A 137 -6.97 -2.80 -8.66
C LEU A 137 -8.25 -2.83 -7.82
N ASP A 138 -8.55 -1.77 -7.04
CA ASP A 138 -9.83 -1.67 -6.33
C ASP A 138 -10.96 -1.34 -7.31
N HIS A 139 -10.78 -0.35 -8.19
CA HIS A 139 -11.86 0.11 -9.08
C HIS A 139 -12.15 -0.84 -10.25
N ALA A 140 -11.12 -1.45 -10.85
CA ALA A 140 -11.29 -2.35 -11.99
C ALA A 140 -12.05 -3.64 -11.64
N TYR A 141 -12.14 -4.00 -10.36
CA TYR A 141 -12.56 -5.35 -9.93
C TYR A 141 -13.63 -5.38 -8.84
N ARG A 142 -14.32 -4.26 -8.54
CA ARG A 142 -15.50 -4.21 -7.65
C ARG A 142 -16.61 -5.23 -7.94
N LEU A 143 -16.57 -5.90 -9.10
CA LEU A 143 -17.57 -6.87 -9.54
C LEU A 143 -17.19 -8.33 -9.25
N ASP A 144 -15.96 -8.65 -8.84
CA ASP A 144 -15.54 -10.03 -8.57
C ASP A 144 -14.85 -10.12 -7.19
N ARG A 145 -15.44 -10.89 -6.26
CA ARG A 145 -14.95 -11.02 -4.87
C ARG A 145 -13.72 -11.92 -4.81
N VAL A 146 -12.60 -11.45 -5.34
CA VAL A 146 -11.31 -12.13 -5.20
C VAL A 146 -10.25 -11.13 -4.73
N GLU A 147 -9.69 -11.46 -3.56
CA GLU A 147 -8.55 -10.86 -2.89
C GLU A 147 -7.36 -10.73 -3.86
N ARG A 148 -7.23 -9.56 -4.49
CA ARG A 148 -6.12 -9.27 -5.41
C ARG A 148 -5.11 -8.26 -4.87
N GLY A 149 -4.90 -8.26 -3.55
CA GLY A 149 -3.78 -7.58 -2.90
C GLY A 149 -2.42 -8.15 -3.33
N PRO A 150 -1.31 -7.62 -2.76
CA PRO A 150 0.00 -8.22 -2.98
C PRO A 150 -0.02 -9.69 -2.57
N ILE A 151 0.56 -10.56 -3.40
CA ILE A 151 0.83 -11.95 -3.02
C ILE A 151 2.10 -11.99 -2.19
N TYR A 152 3.08 -11.18 -2.62
CA TYR A 152 4.38 -11.13 -2.02
C TYR A 152 4.73 -9.72 -1.58
N VAL A 153 5.56 -9.63 -0.56
CA VAL A 153 6.14 -8.38 -0.09
C VAL A 153 7.66 -8.49 -0.09
N VAL A 154 8.30 -7.35 -0.29
CA VAL A 154 9.75 -7.19 -0.23
C VAL A 154 10.08 -5.99 0.67
N THR A 155 11.36 -5.83 1.01
CA THR A 155 11.80 -4.63 1.74
C THR A 155 11.69 -3.37 0.88
N ASP A 156 11.70 -2.19 1.51
CA ASP A 156 11.69 -0.91 0.79
C ASP A 156 12.83 -0.79 -0.24
N ALA A 157 14.03 -1.27 0.13
CA ALA A 157 15.20 -1.21 -0.74
C ALA A 157 15.07 -2.15 -1.95
N GLU A 158 14.60 -3.38 -1.72
CA GLU A 158 14.37 -4.35 -2.79
C GLU A 158 13.25 -3.91 -3.73
N TRP A 159 12.16 -3.36 -3.19
CA TRP A 159 11.05 -2.84 -4.01
C TRP A 159 11.56 -1.74 -4.95
N ARG A 160 12.34 -0.79 -4.40
CA ARG A 160 12.91 0.30 -5.19
C ARG A 160 13.85 -0.23 -6.28
N SER A 161 14.73 -1.17 -5.93
CA SER A 161 15.67 -1.78 -6.88
C SER A 161 14.92 -2.55 -7.98
N LEU A 162 13.91 -3.36 -7.65
CA LEU A 162 13.06 -4.05 -8.65
C LEU A 162 12.44 -3.05 -9.63
N VAL A 163 11.85 -1.98 -9.12
CA VAL A 163 11.21 -0.94 -9.93
C VAL A 163 12.23 -0.25 -10.86
N GLU A 164 13.47 -0.04 -10.41
CA GLU A 164 14.55 0.49 -11.24
C GLU A 164 14.99 -0.51 -12.31
N THR A 165 15.14 -1.79 -11.96
CA THR A 165 15.52 -2.87 -12.87
C THR A 165 14.54 -3.01 -14.04
N PHE A 166 13.24 -2.82 -13.80
CA PHE A 166 12.22 -2.83 -14.85
C PHE A 166 12.00 -1.46 -15.53
N GLY A 167 12.87 -0.47 -15.30
CA GLY A 167 12.81 0.84 -15.95
C GLY A 167 11.68 1.75 -15.46
N LEU A 168 11.00 1.38 -14.37
CA LEU A 168 9.90 2.14 -13.76
C LEU A 168 10.39 3.12 -12.68
N GLY A 169 11.70 3.22 -12.48
CA GLY A 169 12.32 4.05 -11.43
C GLY A 169 11.90 5.52 -11.45
N THR A 170 11.69 6.12 -12.61
CA THR A 170 11.25 7.53 -12.74
C THR A 170 9.77 7.74 -12.42
N LEU A 171 9.01 6.65 -12.38
CA LEU A 171 7.58 6.66 -12.07
C LEU A 171 7.31 6.50 -10.58
N ALA A 172 8.24 5.95 -9.79
CA ALA A 172 8.12 5.86 -8.34
C ALA A 172 8.66 7.14 -7.66
N VAL A 173 7.92 7.64 -6.68
CA VAL A 173 8.23 8.83 -5.89
C VAL A 173 8.48 8.42 -4.45
N ASP A 174 9.53 8.95 -3.83
CA ASP A 174 9.77 8.84 -2.39
C ASP A 174 8.95 9.92 -1.65
N GLU A 175 7.77 9.53 -1.16
CA GLU A 175 6.85 10.43 -0.45
C GLU A 175 7.34 10.74 0.97
N TYR A 176 8.18 9.87 1.53
CA TYR A 176 8.81 10.11 2.82
C TYR A 176 9.90 11.19 2.71
N ALA A 177 10.85 11.03 1.77
CA ALA A 177 11.95 11.97 1.59
C ALA A 177 11.48 13.35 1.12
N SER A 178 10.36 13.41 0.38
CA SER A 178 9.76 14.68 -0.04
C SER A 178 8.95 15.39 1.07
N GLY A 179 8.72 14.74 2.22
CA GLY A 179 7.90 15.28 3.31
C GLY A 179 6.40 15.32 2.98
N ALA A 180 5.98 14.72 1.87
CA ALA A 180 4.58 14.70 1.44
C ALA A 180 3.70 14.01 2.49
N LEU A 181 4.15 12.86 3.02
CA LEU A 181 3.44 12.12 4.07
C LEU A 181 3.22 12.97 5.33
N ASP A 182 4.23 13.73 5.77
CA ASP A 182 4.13 14.58 6.95
C ASP A 182 3.20 15.79 6.70
N SER A 183 3.16 16.30 5.47
CA SER A 183 2.30 17.42 5.10
C SER A 183 0.82 17.03 5.09
N GLU A 184 0.50 15.84 4.55
CA GLU A 184 -0.86 15.30 4.53
C GLU A 184 -1.36 15.00 5.95
N GLU A 185 -0.52 14.39 6.78
CA GLU A 185 -0.85 14.13 8.17
C GLU A 185 -1.12 15.42 8.96
N LYS A 186 -0.27 16.44 8.81
CA LYS A 186 -0.49 17.75 9.44
C LYS A 186 -1.80 18.39 8.98
N PHE A 187 -2.10 18.34 7.68
CA PHE A 187 -3.33 18.88 7.12
C PHE A 187 -4.57 18.18 7.69
N MET A 188 -4.59 16.84 7.68
CA MET A 188 -5.72 16.07 8.20
C MET A 188 -5.91 16.28 9.71
N LYS A 189 -4.82 16.40 10.47
CA LYS A 189 -4.88 16.73 11.90
C LYS A 189 -5.48 18.12 12.14
N VAL A 190 -5.06 19.13 11.41
CA VAL A 190 -5.59 20.51 11.52
C VAL A 190 -7.07 20.54 11.16
N LEU A 191 -7.46 19.87 10.07
CA LEU A 191 -8.85 19.77 9.65
C LEU A 191 -9.72 19.09 10.71
N GLY A 192 -9.24 17.98 11.30
CA GLY A 192 -9.94 17.28 12.38
C GLY A 192 -10.13 18.14 13.63
N ILE A 193 -9.11 18.89 14.03
CA ILE A 193 -9.19 19.82 15.18
C ILE A 193 -10.20 20.94 14.88
N ALA A 194 -10.14 21.55 13.69
CA ALA A 194 -11.04 22.62 13.30
C ALA A 194 -12.51 22.15 13.27
N PHE A 195 -12.76 20.96 12.73
CA PHE A 195 -14.09 20.36 12.70
C PHE A 195 -14.62 20.04 14.10
N GLY A 196 -13.77 19.49 14.98
CA GLY A 196 -14.14 19.26 16.38
C GLY A 196 -14.47 20.55 17.13
N ALA A 197 -13.71 21.62 16.91
CA ALA A 197 -13.99 22.93 17.48
C ALA A 197 -15.34 23.51 16.98
N LEU A 198 -15.62 23.36 15.68
CA LEU A 198 -16.90 23.78 15.08
C LEU A 198 -18.09 23.06 15.74
N ILE A 199 -18.01 21.74 15.88
CA ILE A 199 -19.06 20.94 16.54
C ILE A 199 -19.24 21.40 17.99
N LEU A 200 -18.16 21.64 18.73
CA LEU A 200 -18.25 22.09 20.11
C LEU A 200 -18.96 23.45 20.23
N VAL A 201 -18.63 24.41 19.36
CA VAL A 201 -19.30 25.72 19.33
C VAL A 201 -20.78 25.56 18.97
N ALA A 202 -21.11 24.79 17.93
CA ALA A 202 -22.49 24.54 17.51
C ALA A 202 -23.31 23.87 18.62
N THR A 203 -22.74 22.86 19.28
CA THR A 203 -23.37 22.14 20.40
C THR A 203 -23.59 23.07 21.58
N THR A 204 -22.61 23.90 21.93
CA THR A 204 -22.73 24.88 23.02
C THR A 204 -23.81 25.92 22.71
N ALA A 205 -23.83 26.46 21.50
CA ALA A 205 -24.86 27.40 21.05
C ALA A 205 -26.26 26.77 21.08
N PHE A 206 -26.39 25.51 20.65
CA PHE A 206 -27.64 24.76 20.72
C PHE A 206 -28.11 24.61 22.17
N PHE A 207 -27.25 24.21 23.11
CA PHE A 207 -27.63 24.06 24.52
C PHE A 207 -28.00 25.40 25.17
N VAL A 208 -27.26 26.47 24.89
CA VAL A 208 -27.59 27.81 25.40
C VAL A 208 -28.95 28.26 24.88
N TRP A 209 -29.20 28.11 23.59
CA TRP A 209 -30.49 28.41 22.98
C TRP A 209 -31.62 27.56 23.56
N PHE A 210 -31.38 26.25 23.74
CA PHE A 210 -32.35 25.30 24.28
C PHE A 210 -32.75 25.66 25.73
N VAL A 211 -31.78 25.96 26.59
CA VAL A 211 -32.05 26.39 27.98
C VAL A 211 -32.82 27.71 28.00
N TRP A 212 -32.44 28.68 27.16
CA TRP A 212 -33.15 29.95 27.05
C TRP A 212 -34.62 29.76 26.61
N ALA A 213 -34.88 28.88 25.65
CA ALA A 213 -36.23 28.56 25.18
C ALA A 213 -37.12 27.92 26.27
N ILE A 214 -36.55 27.06 27.12
CA ILE A 214 -37.24 26.49 28.28
C ILE A 214 -37.60 27.58 29.29
N VAL A 215 -36.63 28.41 29.69
CA VAL A 215 -36.81 29.43 30.73
C VAL A 215 -37.83 30.49 30.31
N THR A 216 -37.86 30.86 29.03
CA THR A 216 -38.76 31.90 28.50
C THR A 216 -40.16 31.37 28.13
N GLY A 217 -40.43 30.07 28.31
CA GLY A 217 -41.74 29.48 28.02
C GLY A 217 -42.11 29.46 26.54
N HIS A 218 -41.12 29.57 25.64
CA HIS A 218 -41.34 29.62 24.19
C HIS A 218 -41.52 28.24 23.55
N ILE A 219 -41.54 27.18 24.37
CA ILE A 219 -42.00 25.86 23.96
C ILE A 219 -43.52 25.84 24.15
N HIS A 220 -44.25 26.38 23.16
CA HIS A 220 -45.71 26.37 23.19
C HIS A 220 -46.20 24.92 23.25
N HIS A 221 -46.73 24.53 24.41
CA HIS A 221 -47.60 23.37 24.54
C HIS A 221 -48.84 23.62 23.66
N HIS A 222 -48.87 23.01 22.47
CA HIS A 222 -50.13 22.70 21.81
C HIS A 222 -50.86 21.66 22.68
N GLN A 223 -51.62 22.15 23.67
CA GLN A 223 -52.69 21.35 24.27
C GLN A 223 -53.87 21.36 23.29
N HIS A 224 -54.21 20.17 22.81
CA HIS A 224 -55.49 19.87 22.16
C HIS A 224 -56.59 19.71 23.21
#